data_AF-A0A2M7BSC0-F1
#
_entry.id   AF-A0A2M7BSC0-F1
#
_cell.length_a   1.000
_cell.length_b   1.000
_cell.length_c   1.000
_cell.angle_alpha   90.00
_cell.angle_beta   90.00
_cell.angle_gamma   90.00
#
_symmetry.space_group_name_H-M   'P 1'
#
loop_
_entity.id
_entity.type
_entity.pdbx_description
1 polymer ?
#
loop_
_entity_poly.entity_id
_entity_poly.type
_entity_poly.pdbx_seq_one_letter_code
_entity_poly.pdbx_strand_id
1 'polypeptide(L)'
;MKKQIIHEPHQTKRNKILTTLITVPFILAISGLFFVFEASYVRAFADYGDSFHYLKVQAMWIILGGCLMFLLSLFDYHKWYYLAFYAMLSSLALLFLVLIPGIGTKVGGARRWIFGFQPSEAAKISTIIYLSS
;
A
#
# COMPACT_ATOMS: atom_id res chain seq x y z
N MET A 1 4.56 -49.87 -2.18
CA MET A 1 5.78 -49.08 -1.96
C MET A 1 5.36 -47.68 -1.50
N LYS A 2 5.51 -47.42 -0.20
CA LYS A 2 4.98 -46.28 0.56
C LYS A 2 5.76 -45.00 0.21
N LYS A 3 5.05 -43.92 -0.10
CA LYS A 3 5.48 -42.55 0.26
C LYS A 3 4.24 -41.79 0.70
N GLN A 4 3.78 -42.11 1.90
CA GLN A 4 2.87 -41.24 2.64
C GLN A 4 3.63 -39.94 2.87
N ILE A 5 3.25 -38.90 2.14
CA ILE A 5 3.74 -37.54 2.33
C ILE A 5 3.16 -37.08 3.66
N ILE A 6 3.94 -37.25 4.73
CA ILE A 6 3.63 -36.70 6.04
C ILE A 6 3.82 -35.19 5.90
N HIS A 7 2.74 -34.47 5.57
CA HIS A 7 2.71 -33.03 5.65
C HIS A 7 2.79 -32.64 7.12
N GLU A 8 3.99 -32.25 7.55
CA GLU A 8 4.26 -31.62 8.85
C GLU A 8 3.17 -30.58 9.17
N PRO A 9 2.43 -30.69 10.28
CA PRO A 9 1.29 -29.82 10.61
C PRO A 9 1.67 -28.32 10.66
N HIS A 10 2.96 -28.01 10.90
CA HIS A 10 3.51 -26.67 10.86
C HIS A 10 3.49 -26.03 9.45
N GLN A 11 3.75 -26.80 8.39
CA GLN A 11 3.80 -26.28 7.01
C GLN A 11 2.39 -25.91 6.51
N THR A 12 1.40 -26.76 6.81
CA THR A 12 0.00 -26.53 6.44
C THR A 12 -0.56 -25.30 7.16
N LYS A 13 -0.21 -25.08 8.43
CA LYS A 13 -0.65 -23.92 9.21
C LYS A 13 -0.05 -22.61 8.67
N ARG A 14 1.24 -22.60 8.32
CA ARG A 14 1.90 -21.43 7.71
C ARG A 14 1.27 -21.05 6.37
N ASN A 15 1.04 -22.03 5.49
CA ASN A 15 0.43 -21.78 4.19
C ASN A 15 -0.99 -21.22 4.34
N LYS A 16 -1.79 -21.74 5.28
CA LYS A 16 -3.11 -21.19 5.59
C LYS A 16 -3.05 -19.73 6.05
N ILE A 17 -2.11 -19.37 6.94
CA ILE A 17 -1.96 -17.99 7.42
C ILE A 17 -1.57 -17.06 6.27
N LEU A 18 -0.61 -17.45 5.43
CA LEU A 18 -0.18 -16.66 4.27
C LEU A 18 -1.33 -16.46 3.27
N THR A 19 -2.08 -17.52 2.97
CA THR A 19 -3.27 -17.42 2.11
C THR A 19 -4.31 -16.48 2.71
N THR A 20 -4.59 -16.55 4.01
CA THR A 20 -5.54 -15.64 4.66
C THR A 20 -5.06 -14.19 4.62
N LEU A 21 -3.78 -13.93 4.89
CA LEU A 21 -3.19 -12.59 4.87
C LEU A 21 -3.23 -11.93 3.50
N ILE A 22 -3.22 -12.71 2.42
CA ILE A 22 -3.34 -12.20 1.06
C ILE A 22 -4.81 -12.08 0.66
N THR A 23 -5.61 -13.11 0.87
CA THR A 23 -6.99 -13.15 0.38
C THR A 23 -7.89 -12.11 1.03
N VAL A 24 -7.74 -11.86 2.34
CA VAL A 24 -8.60 -10.89 3.06
C VAL A 24 -8.46 -9.46 2.53
N PRO A 25 -7.25 -8.87 2.41
CA PRO A 25 -7.07 -7.55 1.80
C PRO A 25 -7.62 -7.44 0.38
N PHE A 26 -7.44 -8.48 -0.45
CA PHE A 26 -7.97 -8.45 -1.82
C PHE A 26 -9.50 -8.45 -1.85
N ILE A 27 -10.15 -9.24 -0.99
CA ILE A 27 -11.62 -9.20 -0.85
C ILE A 27 -12.08 -7.80 -0.43
N LEU A 28 -11.40 -7.20 0.55
CA LEU A 28 -11.71 -5.85 1.02
C LEU A 28 -11.47 -4.77 -0.05
N ALA A 29 -10.43 -4.92 -0.87
CA ALA A 29 -10.14 -4.00 -1.96
C ALA A 29 -11.20 -4.07 -3.06
N ILE A 30 -11.64 -5.28 -3.42
CA ILE A 30 -12.68 -5.49 -4.44
C ILE A 30 -14.05 -5.01 -3.93
N SER A 31 -14.40 -5.29 -2.67
CA SER A 31 -15.63 -4.74 -2.10
C SER A 31 -15.58 -3.21 -1.99
N GLY A 32 -14.40 -2.65 -1.69
CA GLY A 32 -14.15 -1.21 -1.70
C GLY A 32 -14.41 -0.57 -3.08
N LEU A 33 -14.05 -1.25 -4.19
CA LEU A 33 -14.35 -0.75 -5.53
C LEU A 33 -15.84 -0.57 -5.77
N PHE A 34 -16.65 -1.53 -5.32
CA PHE A 34 -18.11 -1.45 -5.41
C PHE A 34 -18.64 -0.23 -4.64
N PHE A 35 -18.18 -0.02 -3.40
CA PHE A 35 -18.61 1.12 -2.60
C PHE A 35 -18.15 2.47 -3.16
N VAL A 36 -16.94 2.55 -3.71
CA VAL A 36 -16.44 3.77 -4.36
C VAL A 36 -17.31 4.12 -5.56
N PHE A 37 -17.67 3.14 -6.39
CA PHE A 37 -18.56 3.36 -7.53
C PHE A 37 -19.92 3.90 -7.09
N GLU A 38 -20.59 3.21 -6.17
CA GLU A 38 -21.91 3.61 -5.66
C GLU A 38 -21.90 5.04 -5.08
N ALA A 39 -20.91 5.36 -4.24
CA ALA A 39 -20.86 6.66 -3.56
C ALA A 39 -20.46 7.82 -4.49
N SER A 40 -19.75 7.54 -5.59
CA SER A 40 -19.16 8.57 -6.45
C SER A 40 -19.79 8.69 -7.83
N TYR A 41 -20.68 7.77 -8.24
CA TYR A 41 -21.29 7.72 -9.57
C TYR A 41 -21.81 9.07 -10.08
N VAL A 42 -22.65 9.74 -9.28
CA VAL A 42 -23.27 11.02 -9.65
C VAL A 42 -22.25 12.15 -9.73
N ARG A 43 -21.28 12.17 -8.81
CA ARG A 43 -20.21 13.20 -8.79
C ARG A 43 -19.23 13.00 -9.94
N ALA A 44 -18.86 11.76 -10.24
CA ALA A 44 -17.97 11.41 -11.34
C ALA A 44 -18.53 11.89 -12.68
N PHE A 45 -19.83 11.69 -12.90
CA PHE A 45 -20.51 12.18 -14.09
C PHE A 45 -20.55 13.71 -14.15
N ALA A 46 -20.83 14.37 -13.02
CA ALA A 46 -20.89 15.83 -12.96
C ALA A 46 -19.53 16.51 -13.19
N ASP A 47 -18.46 15.99 -12.59
CA ASP A 47 -17.14 16.61 -12.61
C ASP A 47 -16.31 16.23 -13.86
N TYR A 48 -16.47 15.00 -14.37
CA TYR A 48 -15.60 14.44 -15.42
C TYR A 48 -16.36 13.95 -16.66
N GLY A 49 -17.69 13.93 -16.65
CA GLY A 49 -18.50 13.36 -17.74
C GLY A 49 -18.40 11.83 -17.89
N ASP A 50 -17.64 11.16 -17.01
CA ASP A 50 -17.44 9.71 -16.99
C ASP A 50 -17.76 9.17 -15.60
N SER A 51 -18.91 8.50 -15.47
CA SER A 51 -19.38 7.93 -14.20
C SER A 51 -18.44 6.86 -13.62
N PHE A 52 -17.53 6.32 -14.43
CA PHE A 52 -16.55 5.31 -14.01
C PHE A 52 -15.18 5.90 -13.68
N HIS A 53 -15.00 7.22 -13.69
CA HIS A 53 -13.71 7.87 -13.48
C HIS A 53 -13.01 7.39 -12.19
N TYR A 54 -13.68 7.53 -11.04
CA TYR A 54 -13.11 7.12 -9.75
C TYR A 54 -12.93 5.61 -9.63
N LEU A 55 -13.81 4.80 -10.25
CA LEU A 55 -13.65 3.34 -10.30
C LEU A 55 -12.39 2.94 -11.06
N LYS A 56 -12.12 3.56 -12.23
CA LYS A 56 -10.92 3.29 -13.03
C LYS A 56 -9.64 3.66 -12.28
N VAL A 57 -9.63 4.83 -11.66
CA VAL A 57 -8.48 5.28 -10.85
C VAL A 57 -8.23 4.34 -9.67
N GLN A 58 -9.27 3.95 -8.94
CA GLN A 58 -9.15 3.04 -7.80
C GLN A 58 -8.69 1.64 -8.25
N ALA A 59 -9.20 1.13 -9.37
CA ALA A 59 -8.78 -0.15 -9.93
C ALA A 59 -7.31 -0.13 -10.35
N MET A 60 -6.86 0.96 -10.97
CA MET A 60 -5.44 1.15 -11.33
C MET A 60 -4.54 1.12 -10.08
N TRP A 61 -4.92 1.80 -8.99
CA TRP A 61 -4.16 1.78 -7.74
C TRP A 61 -4.12 0.41 -7.08
N ILE A 62 -5.20 -0.37 -7.14
CA ILE A 62 -5.22 -1.76 -6.64
C ILE A 62 -4.26 -2.63 -7.45
N ILE A 63 -4.24 -2.49 -8.79
CA ILE A 63 -3.31 -3.24 -9.64
C ILE A 63 -1.87 -2.84 -9.34
N LEU A 64 -1.56 -1.54 -9.31
CA LEU A 64 -0.22 -1.03 -9.00
C LEU A 64 0.25 -1.49 -7.60
N GLY A 65 -0.62 -1.40 -6.60
CA GLY A 65 -0.34 -1.88 -5.26
C GLY A 65 -0.11 -3.39 -5.20
N GLY A 66 -0.91 -4.18 -5.92
CA GLY A 66 -0.73 -5.63 -6.06
C GLY A 66 0.57 -6.01 -6.74
N CYS A 67 0.95 -5.32 -7.82
CA CYS A 67 2.24 -5.49 -8.48
C CYS A 67 3.39 -5.14 -7.52
N LEU A 68 3.30 -4.02 -6.81
CA LEU A 68 4.33 -3.62 -5.84
C LEU A 68 4.46 -4.62 -4.68
N MET A 69 3.33 -5.11 -4.15
CA MET A 69 3.31 -6.16 -3.13
C MET A 69 4.02 -7.43 -3.64
N PHE A 70 3.73 -7.86 -4.87
CA PHE A 70 4.38 -9.02 -5.46
C PHE A 70 5.88 -8.82 -5.61
N LEU A 71 6.31 -7.69 -6.18
CA LEU A 71 7.74 -7.37 -6.35
C LEU A 71 8.47 -7.33 -5.01
N LEU A 72 7.93 -6.64 -4.01
CA LEU A 72 8.54 -6.56 -2.67
C LEU A 72 8.58 -7.92 -1.97
N SER A 73 7.62 -8.81 -2.22
CA SER A 73 7.63 -10.17 -1.66
C SER A 73 8.78 -11.04 -2.17
N LEU A 74 9.37 -10.69 -3.32
CA LEU A 74 10.53 -11.39 -3.89
C LEU A 74 11.85 -10.92 -3.27
N PHE A 75 11.87 -9.77 -2.59
CA PHE A 75 13.08 -9.25 -1.96
C PHE A 75 13.29 -9.83 -0.57
N ASP A 76 14.53 -10.21 -0.28
CA ASP A 76 14.93 -10.67 1.04
C ASP A 76 14.87 -9.51 2.06
N TYR A 77 14.08 -9.71 3.11
CA TYR A 77 13.88 -8.72 4.17
C TYR A 77 15.17 -8.41 4.94
N HIS A 78 16.17 -9.30 4.97
CA HIS A 78 17.45 -9.02 5.61
C HIS A 78 18.20 -7.86 4.95
N LYS A 79 17.99 -7.64 3.64
CA LYS A 79 18.61 -6.52 2.92
C LYS A 79 17.99 -5.17 3.31
N TRP A 80 16.78 -5.18 3.87
CA TRP A 80 16.10 -3.95 4.30
C TRP A 80 16.76 -3.35 5.53
N TYR A 81 17.42 -4.16 6.34
CA TYR A 81 18.22 -3.73 7.49
C TYR A 81 19.24 -2.66 7.13
N TYR A 82 20.06 -2.92 6.09
CA TYR A 82 21.09 -1.99 5.64
C TYR A 82 20.52 -0.72 5.01
N LEU A 83 19.30 -0.79 4.47
CA LEU A 83 18.61 0.35 3.88
C LEU A 83 17.82 1.16 4.92
N ALA A 84 17.59 0.62 6.12
CA ALA A 84 16.70 1.17 7.12
C ALA A 84 17.07 2.60 7.53
N PHE A 85 18.36 2.85 7.78
CA PHE A 85 18.86 4.18 8.14
C PHE A 85 18.62 5.21 7.02
N TYR A 86 18.94 4.85 5.77
CA TYR A 86 18.74 5.74 4.62
C TYR A 86 17.26 5.97 4.33
N ALA A 87 16.42 4.92 4.45
CA ALA A 87 14.98 5.03 4.33
C ALA A 87 14.40 5.99 5.39
N MET A 88 14.81 5.85 6.65
CA MET A 88 14.40 6.74 7.74
C MET A 88 14.83 8.18 7.49
N LEU A 89 16.09 8.41 7.15
CA LEU A 89 16.61 9.75 6.88
C LEU A 89 15.89 10.41 5.70
N SER A 90 15.66 9.66 4.61
CA SER A 90 14.91 10.15 3.45
C SER A 90 13.46 10.49 3.80
N SER A 91 12.81 9.68 4.63
CA SER A 91 11.43 9.91 5.08
C SER A 91 11.31 11.16 5.95
N LEU A 92 12.31 11.39 6.81
CA LEU A 92 12.39 12.58 7.65
C LEU A 92 12.63 13.83 6.80
N ALA A 93 13.51 13.76 5.81
CA ALA A 93 13.73 14.85 4.86
C ALA A 93 12.44 15.18 4.08
N LEU A 94 11.70 14.17 3.60
CA LEU A 94 10.41 14.35 2.93
C LEU A 94 9.34 14.99 3.85
N LEU A 95 9.33 14.64 5.14
CA LEU A 95 8.44 15.26 6.13
C LEU A 95 8.77 16.74 6.38
N PHE A 96 10.04 17.12 6.39
CA PHE A 96 10.39 18.54 6.44
C PHE A 96 10.02 19.25 5.13
N LEU A 97 10.23 18.58 3.99
CA LEU A 97 9.96 19.14 2.66
C LEU A 97 8.49 19.49 2.46
N VAL A 98 7.55 18.68 2.98
CA VAL A 98 6.11 18.96 2.81
C VAL A 98 5.64 20.21 3.58
N LEU A 99 6.40 20.68 4.57
CA LEU A 99 6.05 21.89 5.32
C LEU A 99 6.35 23.16 4.52
N ILE A 100 7.27 23.10 3.57
CA ILE A 100 7.73 24.24 2.78
C ILE A 100 6.60 24.76 1.87
N PRO A 101 6.24 26.06 1.96
CA PRO A 101 5.31 26.68 1.02
C PRO A 101 5.83 26.52 -0.42
N GLY A 102 4.99 26.03 -1.33
CA GLY A 102 5.33 25.86 -2.75
C GLY A 102 5.66 24.41 -3.14
N ILE A 103 6.06 23.56 -2.18
CA ILE A 103 6.28 22.13 -2.42
C ILE A 103 5.10 21.31 -1.88
N GLY A 104 4.71 21.56 -0.63
CA GLY A 104 3.55 20.91 -0.03
C GLY A 104 2.23 21.56 -0.46
N THR A 105 1.30 20.76 -0.99
CA THR A 105 -0.06 21.23 -1.31
C THR A 105 -0.92 21.27 -0.04
N LYS A 106 -1.70 22.35 0.10
CA LYS A 106 -2.66 22.51 1.20
C LYS A 106 -3.98 21.85 0.83
N VAL A 107 -4.38 20.84 1.59
CA VAL A 107 -5.69 20.17 1.44
C VAL A 107 -6.32 20.06 2.83
N GLY A 108 -7.57 20.49 2.98
CA GLY A 108 -8.28 20.43 4.27
C GLY A 108 -7.62 21.26 5.40
N GLY A 109 -6.96 22.38 5.06
CA GLY A 109 -6.31 23.27 6.02
C GLY A 109 -4.88 22.90 6.43
N ALA A 110 -4.35 21.75 6.01
CA ALA A 110 -3.00 21.29 6.34
C ALA A 110 -2.15 21.00 5.09
N ARG A 111 -0.83 21.16 5.19
CA ARG A 111 0.14 20.71 4.17
C ARG A 111 0.54 19.28 4.45
N ARG A 112 0.12 18.35 3.60
CA ARG A 112 0.37 16.90 3.81
C ARG A 112 0.81 16.15 2.54
N TRP A 113 0.65 16.76 1.38
CA TRP A 113 0.81 16.10 0.10
C TRP A 113 1.90 16.78 -0.72
N ILE A 114 2.74 15.97 -1.36
CA ILE A 114 3.74 16.39 -2.34
C ILE A 114 3.39 15.64 -3.63
N PHE A 115 2.93 16.34 -4.67
CA PHE A 115 2.55 15.73 -5.97
C PHE A 115 1.64 14.49 -5.88
N GLY A 116 0.68 14.48 -4.95
CA GLY A 116 -0.22 13.33 -4.74
C GLY A 116 0.39 12.18 -3.93
N PHE A 117 1.66 12.30 -3.50
CA PHE A 117 2.30 11.40 -2.55
C PHE A 117 2.23 11.99 -1.14
N GLN A 118 1.99 11.13 -0.13
CA GLN A 118 1.93 11.54 1.26
C GLN A 118 3.19 11.04 2.00
N PRO A 119 4.15 11.93 2.35
CA PRO A 119 5.38 11.56 3.04
C PRO A 119 5.21 10.73 4.32
N SER A 120 4.10 10.93 5.04
CA SER A 120 3.82 10.15 6.26
C SER A 120 3.58 8.66 6.00
N GLU A 121 3.16 8.26 4.80
CA GLU A 121 3.05 6.84 4.44
C GLU A 121 4.43 6.17 4.38
N ALA A 122 5.41 6.82 3.73
CA ALA A 122 6.79 6.34 3.73
C ALA A 122 7.43 6.37 5.12
N ALA A 123 7.14 7.39 5.93
CA ALA A 123 7.67 7.51 7.28
C ALA A 123 7.21 6.36 8.19
N LYS A 124 5.94 5.91 8.09
CA LYS A 124 5.43 4.75 8.86
C LYS A 124 6.25 3.49 8.56
N ILE A 125 6.43 3.17 7.28
CA ILE A 125 7.16 1.97 6.85
C ILE A 125 8.63 2.07 7.29
N SER A 126 9.27 3.22 7.04
CA SER A 126 10.69 3.44 7.39
C SER A 126 10.94 3.35 8.89
N THR A 127 10.01 3.86 9.71
CA THR A 127 10.10 3.77 11.18
C THR A 127 10.03 2.33 11.66
N ILE A 128 9.12 1.53 11.11
CA ILE A 128 9.00 0.10 11.47
C ILE A 128 10.32 -0.62 11.16
N ILE A 129 10.84 -0.46 9.94
CA ILE A 129 12.08 -1.12 9.52
C ILE A 129 13.26 -0.68 10.42
N TYR A 130 13.39 0.63 10.64
CA TYR A 130 14.48 1.20 11.44
C TYR A 130 14.45 0.77 12.90
N LEU A 131 13.28 0.73 13.53
CA LEU A 131 13.16 0.29 14.93
C LEU A 131 13.26 -1.22 15.11
N SER A 132 12.98 -2.01 14.05
CA SER A 132 13.15 -3.47 14.07
C SER A 132 14.57 -3.93 13.72
N SER A 133 15.43 -2.99 13.29
CA SER A 133 16.85 -3.19 12.98
C SER A 133 17.68 -2.97 14.23
#